data_AF-A0A1Q8QDV5-F1
#
_entry.id   AF-A0A1Q8QDV5-F1
#
_cell.length_a   1.000
_cell.length_b   1.000
_cell.length_c   1.000
_cell.angle_alpha   90.00
_cell.angle_beta   90.00
_cell.angle_gamma   90.00
#
_symmetry.space_group_name_H-M   'P 1'
#
loop_
_entity.id
_entity.type
_entity.pdbx_description
1 polymer ?
#
loop_
_entity_poly.entity_id
_entity_poly.type
_entity_poly.pdbx_seq_one_letter_code
_entity_poly.pdbx_strand_id
1 'polypeptide(L)'
;MKNNDYGNKITEEDLWRDELQIDSPDPDEYPSLYNISSAFIFQFQAVPKLVNSPEYVYVPERLYTSRQWTEIDVFISKWNISWESGQARHALFEKEVPEKLEWLKQFKDHNVYLIPKLRDRQYYAYLPIYHMLPPRILRYYGLPLLKGGNWPHSLRSPLIERNLPKDFDNRVSRAFATYIWPLLNSQSQISAYSSNDSIKLLAHNLDYWMPYVNIVIEKRLQQYGRVEYDNQKQERLIKGVQRQAPKDISICRPLMGGYIWEGEEDAWQVAKELVDMADNQGKLRSVIDAIKSNRVEDDFSLKWSYEREDFERKLYKKRSKFRVKFVELPDTLPVQGPETEVENDLFWEDFVALLDHKERQVIILIRNGATKVGEISRILGYANHSPVSKALKKIRTKLQDYEKKSQ
;
A
#
# COMPACT_ATOMS: atom_id res chain seq x y z
N MET A 1 33.84 24.90 -46.96
CA MET A 1 33.05 23.97 -46.14
C MET A 1 33.65 23.96 -44.75
N LYS A 2 33.10 24.73 -43.81
CA LYS A 2 33.47 24.65 -42.40
C LYS A 2 32.53 23.64 -41.75
N ASN A 3 33.10 22.59 -41.16
CA ASN A 3 32.39 21.60 -40.38
C ASN A 3 31.78 22.28 -39.16
N ASN A 4 30.45 22.26 -39.06
CA ASN A 4 29.76 22.54 -37.82
C ASN A 4 29.95 21.36 -36.87
N ASP A 5 30.53 21.65 -35.72
CA ASP A 5 30.62 20.80 -34.55
C ASP A 5 29.20 20.51 -34.04
N TYR A 6 28.71 19.29 -34.24
CA TYR A 6 27.40 18.84 -33.76
C TYR A 6 27.55 17.89 -32.57
N GLY A 7 27.07 18.36 -31.42
CA GLY A 7 26.45 17.51 -30.39
C GLY A 7 27.37 17.07 -29.25
N ASN A 8 27.30 17.76 -28.11
CA ASN A 8 27.66 17.17 -26.82
C ASN A 8 26.87 15.84 -26.67
N LYS A 9 27.58 14.73 -26.49
CA LYS A 9 26.95 13.43 -26.21
C LYS A 9 26.31 13.50 -24.83
N ILE A 10 24.98 13.38 -24.78
CA ILE A 10 24.22 13.23 -23.53
C ILE A 10 24.65 11.92 -22.86
N THR A 11 25.06 12.00 -21.59
CA THR A 11 25.49 10.84 -20.78
C THR A 11 24.35 10.33 -19.88
N GLU A 12 24.49 9.11 -19.34
CA GLU A 12 23.53 8.58 -18.34
C GLU A 12 23.51 9.43 -17.06
N GLU A 13 24.62 10.08 -16.71
CA GLU A 13 24.70 11.02 -15.60
C GLU A 13 23.88 12.29 -15.86
N ASP A 14 23.89 12.80 -17.10
CA ASP A 14 23.07 13.95 -17.50
C ASP A 14 21.57 13.59 -17.41
N LEU A 15 21.20 12.41 -17.92
CA LEU A 15 19.82 11.92 -17.85
C LEU A 15 19.36 11.68 -16.41
N TRP A 16 20.23 11.17 -15.54
CA TRP A 16 19.91 11.02 -14.13
C TRP A 16 19.75 12.37 -13.43
N ARG A 17 20.60 13.36 -13.75
CA ARG A 17 20.44 14.74 -13.27
C ARG A 17 19.09 15.32 -13.67
N ASP A 18 18.61 15.02 -14.87
CA ASP A 18 17.29 15.47 -15.33
C ASP A 18 16.12 14.85 -14.54
N GLU A 19 16.29 13.69 -13.91
CA GLU A 19 15.27 13.07 -13.03
C GLU A 19 15.28 13.67 -11.62
N LEU A 20 16.37 14.35 -11.25
CA LEU A 20 16.56 14.91 -9.93
C LEU A 20 16.03 16.34 -9.81
N GLN A 21 15.53 16.65 -8.63
CA GLN A 21 15.31 18.00 -8.15
C GLN A 21 16.61 18.52 -7.54
N ILE A 22 17.46 19.12 -8.39
CA ILE A 22 18.84 19.50 -8.06
C ILE A 22 18.89 20.80 -7.24
N ASP A 23 17.98 21.74 -7.50
CA ASP A 23 17.89 23.00 -6.76
C ASP A 23 17.21 22.81 -5.41
N SER A 24 17.36 23.78 -4.50
CA SER A 24 16.55 23.85 -3.28
C SER A 24 15.08 23.93 -3.71
N PRO A 25 14.29 22.85 -3.57
CA PRO A 25 12.94 22.85 -4.09
C PRO A 25 12.09 23.84 -3.31
N ASP A 26 11.19 24.50 -4.01
CA ASP A 26 10.20 25.37 -3.39
C ASP A 26 9.31 24.51 -2.47
N PRO A 27 9.21 24.82 -1.16
CA PRO A 27 8.30 24.13 -0.25
C PRO A 27 6.83 24.19 -0.66
N ASP A 28 6.45 25.15 -1.50
CA ASP A 28 5.08 25.28 -2.02
C ASP A 28 4.83 24.37 -3.24
N GLU A 29 5.88 23.90 -3.93
CA GLU A 29 5.78 23.03 -5.12
C GLU A 29 6.23 21.58 -4.85
N TYR A 30 7.04 21.36 -3.82
CA TYR A 30 7.59 20.05 -3.48
C TYR A 30 7.31 19.67 -2.02
N PRO A 31 6.94 18.41 -1.73
CA PRO A 31 6.86 17.28 -2.66
C PRO A 31 5.55 17.30 -3.45
N SER A 32 5.51 16.59 -4.58
CA SER A 32 4.33 16.58 -5.44
C SER A 32 4.06 15.21 -6.07
N LEU A 33 2.77 14.93 -6.22
CA LEU A 33 2.26 13.78 -6.97
C LEU A 33 1.13 14.26 -7.87
N TYR A 34 1.16 13.88 -9.15
CA TYR A 34 0.14 14.24 -10.12
C TYR A 34 -0.46 13.01 -10.80
N ASN A 35 -1.66 13.20 -11.34
CA ASN A 35 -2.32 12.25 -12.23
C ASN A 35 -2.40 12.84 -13.64
N ILE A 36 -2.08 12.03 -14.64
CA ILE A 36 -2.41 12.34 -16.03
C ILE A 36 -3.77 11.73 -16.32
N SER A 37 -4.71 12.55 -16.78
CA SER A 37 -6.05 12.09 -17.13
C SER A 37 -6.01 10.96 -18.15
N SER A 38 -6.81 9.93 -17.92
CA SER A 38 -6.94 8.84 -18.88
C SER A 38 -7.65 9.28 -20.18
N ALA A 39 -8.20 10.52 -20.24
CA ALA A 39 -8.80 11.11 -21.45
C ALA A 39 -7.83 11.32 -22.61
N PHE A 40 -6.52 11.40 -22.35
CA PHE A 40 -5.51 11.42 -23.41
C PHE A 40 -5.43 10.11 -24.19
N ILE A 41 -5.92 9.00 -23.60
CA ILE A 41 -5.83 7.66 -24.16
C ILE A 41 -7.22 7.11 -24.51
N PHE A 42 -8.20 7.34 -23.64
CA PHE A 42 -9.53 6.74 -23.73
C PHE A 42 -10.61 7.78 -24.01
N GLN A 43 -11.55 7.40 -24.87
CA GLN A 43 -12.73 8.22 -25.16
C GLN A 43 -13.74 8.19 -24.00
N PHE A 44 -13.80 7.11 -23.23
CA PHE A 44 -14.66 6.95 -22.06
C PHE A 44 -14.07 5.93 -21.09
N GLN A 45 -14.57 5.91 -19.85
CA GLN A 45 -14.35 4.89 -18.83
C GLN A 45 -15.65 4.14 -18.56
N ALA A 46 -15.55 2.84 -18.25
CA ALA A 46 -16.68 2.02 -17.84
C ALA A 46 -16.65 1.86 -16.31
N VAL A 47 -17.29 2.80 -15.61
CA VAL A 47 -17.20 2.96 -14.15
C VAL A 47 -18.29 2.14 -13.47
N PRO A 48 -17.95 1.10 -12.68
CA PRO A 48 -18.92 0.37 -11.89
C PRO A 48 -19.61 1.29 -10.86
N LYS A 49 -20.90 1.07 -10.61
CA LYS A 49 -21.63 1.78 -9.54
C LYS A 49 -21.10 1.45 -8.14
N LEU A 50 -20.62 0.22 -7.96
CA LEU A 50 -19.92 -0.24 -6.78
C LEU A 50 -18.56 -0.76 -7.22
N VAL A 51 -17.50 -0.08 -6.79
CA VAL A 51 -16.12 -0.45 -7.09
C VAL A 51 -15.62 -1.34 -5.96
N ASN A 52 -15.07 -2.51 -6.31
CA ASN A 52 -14.47 -3.42 -5.33
C ASN A 52 -13.19 -2.81 -4.75
N SER A 53 -12.83 -3.20 -3.52
CA SER A 53 -11.58 -2.79 -2.90
C SER A 53 -10.38 -3.15 -3.79
N PRO A 54 -9.38 -2.26 -3.91
CA PRO A 54 -8.23 -2.51 -4.77
C PRO A 54 -7.34 -3.61 -4.20
N GLU A 55 -6.89 -4.50 -5.08
CA GLU A 55 -5.90 -5.54 -4.80
C GLU A 55 -4.63 -5.25 -5.58
N TYR A 56 -3.47 -5.31 -4.93
CA TYR A 56 -2.18 -5.00 -5.55
C TYR A 56 -1.46 -6.28 -5.91
N VAL A 57 -1.30 -6.52 -7.21
CA VAL A 57 -0.64 -7.71 -7.71
C VAL A 57 0.73 -7.35 -8.26
N TYR A 58 1.74 -7.95 -7.65
CA TYR A 58 3.13 -7.79 -8.01
C TYR A 58 3.48 -8.63 -9.25
N VAL A 59 3.78 -7.97 -10.35
CA VAL A 59 4.19 -8.59 -11.61
C VAL A 59 5.70 -8.87 -11.55
N PRO A 60 6.15 -10.13 -11.67
CA PRO A 60 7.53 -10.50 -11.36
C PRO A 60 8.53 -10.06 -12.43
N GLU A 61 9.75 -9.70 -12.00
CA GLU A 61 10.83 -9.18 -12.85
C GLU A 61 11.14 -10.03 -14.10
N ARG A 62 11.02 -11.35 -13.98
CA ARG A 62 11.25 -12.31 -15.08
C ARG A 62 10.43 -12.02 -16.33
N LEU A 63 9.30 -11.32 -16.19
CA LEU A 63 8.47 -10.94 -17.33
C LEU A 63 9.06 -9.76 -18.12
N TYR A 64 9.80 -8.87 -17.44
CA TYR A 64 10.43 -7.67 -18.02
C TYR A 64 11.83 -7.90 -18.58
N THR A 65 12.42 -9.08 -18.38
CA THR A 65 13.69 -9.46 -19.01
C THR A 65 13.49 -10.14 -20.38
N SER A 66 12.25 -10.24 -20.83
CA SER A 66 11.88 -10.90 -22.08
C SER A 66 11.84 -9.94 -23.27
N ARG A 67 11.90 -10.46 -24.51
CA ARG A 67 11.74 -9.64 -25.74
C ARG A 67 10.42 -8.85 -25.81
N GLN A 68 9.43 -9.21 -24.99
CA GLN A 68 8.11 -8.58 -24.93
C GLN A 68 7.93 -7.64 -23.74
N TRP A 69 9.00 -7.24 -23.06
CA TRP A 69 8.90 -6.39 -21.86
C TRP A 69 8.12 -5.09 -22.11
N THR A 70 8.28 -4.49 -23.29
CA THR A 70 7.57 -3.27 -23.69
C THR A 70 6.06 -3.49 -23.83
N GLU A 71 5.63 -4.64 -24.35
CA GLU A 71 4.22 -5.01 -24.47
C GLU A 71 3.57 -5.12 -23.08
N ILE A 72 4.28 -5.77 -22.15
CA ILE A 72 3.83 -5.93 -20.76
C ILE A 72 3.76 -4.57 -20.05
N ASP A 73 4.80 -3.74 -20.18
CA ASP A 73 4.81 -2.41 -19.57
C ASP A 73 3.67 -1.54 -20.09
N VAL A 74 3.48 -1.47 -21.40
CA VAL A 74 2.37 -0.70 -22.02
C VAL A 74 1.02 -1.21 -21.56
N PHE A 75 0.83 -2.54 -21.47
CA PHE A 75 -0.40 -3.11 -20.95
C PHE A 75 -0.65 -2.71 -19.49
N ILE A 76 0.36 -2.82 -18.62
CA ILE A 76 0.27 -2.39 -17.21
C ILE A 76 -0.08 -0.91 -17.10
N SER A 77 0.53 -0.05 -17.92
CA SER A 77 0.21 1.39 -17.97
C SER A 77 -1.27 1.61 -18.31
N LYS A 78 -1.74 1.01 -19.42
CA LYS A 78 -3.13 1.16 -19.87
C LYS A 78 -4.11 0.63 -18.82
N TRP A 79 -3.80 -0.53 -18.25
CA TRP A 79 -4.58 -1.17 -17.20
C TRP A 79 -4.70 -0.27 -15.97
N ASN A 80 -3.59 0.24 -15.43
CA ASN A 80 -3.60 1.07 -14.23
C ASN A 80 -4.20 2.46 -14.49
N ILE A 81 -3.90 3.12 -15.61
CA ILE A 81 -4.48 4.44 -15.94
C ILE A 81 -6.01 4.38 -16.08
N SER A 82 -6.57 3.22 -16.44
CA SER A 82 -8.02 2.98 -16.45
C SER A 82 -8.61 2.64 -15.06
N TRP A 83 -7.96 3.06 -13.97
CA TRP A 83 -8.33 2.74 -12.59
C TRP A 83 -9.80 3.01 -12.25
N GLU A 84 -10.41 4.06 -12.84
CA GLU A 84 -11.83 4.38 -12.66
C GLU A 84 -12.77 3.22 -13.04
N SER A 85 -12.32 2.33 -13.94
CA SER A 85 -13.09 1.18 -14.37
C SER A 85 -13.08 0.02 -13.36
N GLY A 86 -12.27 0.09 -12.29
CA GLY A 86 -12.26 -0.90 -11.21
C GLY A 86 -12.14 -2.34 -11.72
N GLN A 87 -13.05 -3.21 -11.28
CA GLN A 87 -13.16 -4.60 -11.75
C GLN A 87 -13.61 -4.73 -13.23
N ALA A 88 -14.25 -3.71 -13.82
CA ALA A 88 -14.67 -3.75 -15.22
C ALA A 88 -13.51 -3.67 -16.23
N ARG A 89 -12.27 -3.40 -15.77
CA ARG A 89 -11.06 -3.43 -16.60
C ARG A 89 -10.89 -4.76 -17.34
N HIS A 90 -11.26 -5.88 -16.73
CA HIS A 90 -11.20 -7.18 -17.40
C HIS A 90 -12.03 -7.23 -18.69
N ALA A 91 -13.25 -6.68 -18.67
CA ALA A 91 -14.10 -6.62 -19.85
C ALA A 91 -13.57 -5.64 -20.91
N LEU A 92 -12.92 -4.56 -20.48
CA LEU A 92 -12.32 -3.57 -21.40
C LEU A 92 -11.10 -4.11 -22.14
N PHE A 93 -10.26 -4.90 -21.47
CA PHE A 93 -8.97 -5.35 -22.01
C PHE A 93 -8.91 -6.85 -22.32
N GLU A 94 -10.03 -7.58 -22.31
CA GLU A 94 -10.06 -9.05 -22.48
C GLU A 94 -9.24 -9.55 -23.69
N LYS A 95 -9.30 -8.81 -24.80
CA LYS A 95 -8.60 -9.15 -26.06
C LYS A 95 -7.16 -8.63 -26.14
N GLU A 96 -6.77 -7.79 -25.19
CA GLU A 96 -5.47 -7.11 -25.15
C GLU A 96 -4.54 -7.68 -24.07
N VAL A 97 -5.01 -8.62 -23.24
CA VAL A 97 -4.19 -9.26 -22.20
C VAL A 97 -3.02 -10.03 -22.86
N PRO A 98 -1.76 -9.68 -22.56
CA PRO A 98 -0.60 -10.41 -23.08
C PRO A 98 -0.59 -11.87 -22.60
N GLU A 99 -0.04 -12.78 -23.40
CA GLU A 99 0.02 -14.22 -23.09
C GLU A 99 0.60 -14.50 -21.68
N LYS A 100 1.61 -13.73 -21.30
CA LYS A 100 2.29 -13.85 -20.00
C LYS A 100 1.46 -13.37 -18.80
N LEU A 101 0.37 -12.68 -19.06
CA LEU A 101 -0.57 -12.15 -18.07
C LEU A 101 -1.94 -12.83 -18.17
N GLU A 102 -2.09 -13.95 -18.88
CA GLU A 102 -3.38 -14.64 -19.00
C GLU A 102 -3.98 -15.09 -17.67
N TRP A 103 -3.14 -15.29 -16.65
CA TRP A 103 -3.59 -15.57 -15.28
C TRP A 103 -4.54 -14.49 -14.75
N LEU A 104 -4.48 -13.25 -15.27
CA LEU A 104 -5.44 -12.19 -14.93
C LEU A 104 -6.88 -12.60 -15.21
N LYS A 105 -7.14 -13.47 -16.19
CA LYS A 105 -8.50 -13.95 -16.51
C LYS A 105 -9.18 -14.63 -15.31
N GLN A 106 -8.42 -15.14 -14.35
CA GLN A 106 -8.92 -15.76 -13.12
C GLN A 106 -9.46 -14.73 -12.10
N PHE A 107 -9.04 -13.47 -12.21
CA PHE A 107 -9.36 -12.37 -11.29
C PHE A 107 -10.42 -11.41 -11.85
N LYS A 108 -11.26 -11.87 -12.78
CA LYS A 108 -12.19 -11.03 -13.56
C LYS A 108 -13.14 -10.15 -12.74
N ASP A 109 -13.46 -10.57 -11.52
CA ASP A 109 -14.38 -9.89 -10.61
C ASP A 109 -13.65 -9.02 -9.57
N HIS A 110 -12.31 -8.91 -9.65
CA HIS A 110 -11.47 -8.19 -8.70
C HIS A 110 -10.99 -6.85 -9.27
N ASN A 111 -10.79 -5.87 -8.39
CA ASN A 111 -10.22 -4.58 -8.76
C ASN A 111 -8.69 -4.62 -8.62
N VAL A 112 -8.01 -5.14 -9.64
CA VAL A 112 -6.57 -5.41 -9.57
C VAL A 112 -5.73 -4.23 -10.07
N TYR A 113 -4.74 -3.80 -9.29
CA TYR A 113 -3.64 -2.94 -9.72
C TYR A 113 -2.40 -3.79 -9.99
N LEU A 114 -1.72 -3.51 -11.10
CA LEU A 114 -0.52 -4.24 -11.50
C LEU A 114 0.72 -3.43 -11.13
N ILE A 115 1.55 -3.96 -10.24
CA ILE A 115 2.76 -3.29 -9.77
C ILE A 115 3.99 -4.06 -10.26
N PRO A 116 4.92 -3.44 -10.99
CA PRO A 116 6.19 -4.08 -11.32
C PRO A 116 6.99 -4.41 -10.04
N LYS A 117 7.29 -5.71 -9.83
CA LYS A 117 8.20 -6.17 -8.77
C LYS A 117 9.61 -6.34 -9.33
N LEU A 118 10.50 -5.45 -8.92
CA LEU A 118 11.91 -5.47 -9.28
C LEU A 118 12.71 -6.01 -8.09
N ARG A 119 13.72 -6.86 -8.34
CA ARG A 119 14.41 -7.68 -7.33
C ARG A 119 14.84 -6.95 -6.06
N ASP A 120 15.34 -5.73 -6.18
CA ASP A 120 15.99 -5.05 -5.06
C ASP A 120 15.24 -3.80 -4.57
N ARG A 121 14.20 -3.35 -5.28
CA ARG A 121 13.60 -2.02 -5.06
C ARG A 121 12.13 -1.99 -5.47
N GLN A 122 11.25 -1.67 -4.52
CA GLN A 122 9.81 -1.59 -4.75
C GLN A 122 9.35 -0.14 -4.97
N TYR A 123 10.09 0.60 -5.80
CA TYR A 123 9.79 2.01 -6.07
C TYR A 123 8.35 2.23 -6.54
N TYR A 124 7.89 1.45 -7.51
CA TYR A 124 6.54 1.62 -8.06
C TYR A 124 5.43 1.26 -7.08
N ALA A 125 5.70 0.39 -6.12
CA ALA A 125 4.76 0.08 -5.05
C ALA A 125 4.62 1.27 -4.11
N TYR A 126 5.75 1.84 -3.68
CA TYR A 126 5.79 2.90 -2.67
C TYR A 126 5.86 4.32 -3.25
N LEU A 127 5.64 4.47 -4.56
CA LEU A 127 5.76 5.73 -5.29
C LEU A 127 4.92 6.85 -4.64
N PRO A 128 3.63 6.65 -4.32
CA PRO A 128 2.85 7.67 -3.64
C PRO A 128 3.40 8.08 -2.27
N ILE A 129 3.81 7.11 -1.46
CA ILE A 129 4.38 7.40 -0.13
C ILE A 129 5.68 8.18 -0.27
N TYR A 130 6.54 7.75 -1.20
CA TYR A 130 7.82 8.40 -1.46
C TYR A 130 7.65 9.88 -1.85
N HIS A 131 6.74 10.16 -2.78
CA HIS A 131 6.46 11.52 -3.29
C HIS A 131 5.58 12.35 -2.36
N MET A 132 5.29 11.88 -1.15
CA MET A 132 4.70 12.66 -0.08
C MET A 132 5.77 13.16 0.93
N LEU A 133 6.99 12.64 0.85
CA LEU A 133 8.04 12.95 1.83
C LEU A 133 8.73 14.28 1.52
N PRO A 134 8.89 15.18 2.51
CA PRO A 134 9.55 16.45 2.29
C PRO A 134 11.07 16.28 2.08
N PRO A 135 11.74 17.24 1.41
CA PRO A 135 13.16 17.17 1.08
C PRO A 135 14.05 16.92 2.29
N ARG A 136 13.72 17.54 3.44
CA ARG A 136 14.45 17.37 4.69
C ARG A 136 14.49 15.91 5.14
N ILE A 137 13.36 15.20 5.02
CA ILE A 137 13.24 13.79 5.41
C ILE A 137 13.97 12.91 4.40
N LEU A 138 13.78 13.13 3.10
CA LEU A 138 14.47 12.39 2.04
C LEU A 138 15.99 12.49 2.18
N ARG A 139 16.53 13.71 2.32
CA ARG A 139 17.97 13.95 2.53
C ARG A 139 18.50 13.28 3.79
N TYR A 140 17.78 13.38 4.90
CA TYR A 140 18.18 12.76 6.17
C TYR A 140 18.34 11.24 6.06
N TYR A 141 17.48 10.59 5.28
CA TYR A 141 17.54 9.15 5.03
C TYR A 141 18.36 8.77 3.79
N GLY A 142 19.05 9.73 3.15
CA GLY A 142 19.88 9.49 1.98
C GLY A 142 19.08 8.98 0.77
N LEU A 143 17.84 9.45 0.61
CA LEU A 143 17.01 9.23 -0.57
C LEU A 143 17.22 10.39 -1.56
N PRO A 144 17.25 10.12 -2.88
CA PRO A 144 17.36 11.18 -3.87
C PRO A 144 16.14 12.09 -3.85
N LEU A 145 16.27 13.33 -4.30
CA LEU A 145 15.09 14.18 -4.56
C LEU A 145 14.69 13.94 -6.01
N LEU A 146 13.72 13.05 -6.25
CA LEU A 146 13.17 12.87 -7.59
C LEU A 146 12.19 14.00 -7.88
N LYS A 147 12.05 14.40 -9.14
CA LYS A 147 10.93 15.25 -9.59
C LYS A 147 9.58 14.57 -9.29
N GLY A 148 8.52 15.37 -9.26
CA GLY A 148 7.18 14.93 -8.85
C GLY A 148 6.73 13.62 -9.51
N GLY A 149 6.04 12.79 -8.74
CA GLY A 149 5.63 11.46 -9.19
C GLY A 149 4.33 11.46 -10.01
N ASN A 150 4.15 10.45 -10.84
CA ASN A 150 2.90 10.20 -11.56
C ASN A 150 2.16 9.00 -10.97
N TRP A 151 0.89 9.19 -10.61
CA TRP A 151 0.00 8.10 -10.19
C TRP A 151 -1.23 7.98 -11.09
N PRO A 152 -1.67 6.76 -11.43
CA PRO A 152 -0.91 5.51 -11.29
C PRO A 152 0.36 5.58 -12.13
N HIS A 153 1.37 4.78 -11.77
CA HIS A 153 2.61 4.75 -12.54
C HIS A 153 2.32 4.44 -14.02
N SER A 154 2.81 5.30 -14.91
CA SER A 154 2.63 5.15 -16.36
C SER A 154 3.68 4.17 -16.92
N LEU A 155 4.91 4.60 -17.19
CA LEU A 155 5.94 3.78 -17.82
C LEU A 155 7.19 3.70 -16.97
N ARG A 156 7.78 2.50 -16.84
CA ARG A 156 8.99 2.31 -16.03
C ARG A 156 10.13 3.20 -16.52
N SER A 157 10.91 3.71 -15.58
CA SER A 157 12.11 4.52 -15.84
C SER A 157 13.33 3.70 -15.43
N PRO A 158 14.04 3.09 -16.40
CA PRO A 158 15.27 2.35 -16.12
C PRO A 158 16.33 3.21 -15.39
N LEU A 159 16.29 4.53 -15.56
CA LEU A 159 17.19 5.46 -14.88
C LEU A 159 16.93 5.50 -13.38
N ILE A 160 15.66 5.66 -12.98
CA ILE A 160 15.26 5.59 -11.57
C ILE A 160 15.60 4.21 -11.00
N GLU A 161 15.21 3.14 -11.71
CA GLU A 161 15.44 1.77 -11.26
C GLU A 161 16.91 1.46 -10.95
N ARG A 162 17.85 1.98 -11.76
CA ARG A 162 19.29 1.74 -11.61
C ARG A 162 19.94 2.60 -10.54
N ASN A 163 19.50 3.86 -10.40
CA ASN A 163 20.18 4.86 -9.57
C ASN A 163 19.63 4.96 -8.14
N LEU A 164 18.49 4.34 -7.83
CA LEU A 164 17.99 4.26 -6.46
C LEU A 164 18.94 3.47 -5.54
N PRO A 165 18.99 3.77 -4.23
CA PRO A 165 19.76 3.00 -3.26
C PRO A 165 19.38 1.51 -3.26
N LYS A 166 20.32 0.62 -2.93
CA LYS A 166 20.03 -0.84 -2.84
C LYS A 166 19.12 -1.19 -1.66
N ASP A 167 19.12 -0.37 -0.63
CA ASP A 167 18.29 -0.47 0.57
C ASP A 167 17.11 0.52 0.53
N PHE A 168 16.63 0.84 -0.68
CA PHE A 168 15.58 1.84 -0.92
C PHE A 168 14.34 1.60 -0.04
N ASP A 169 13.80 0.38 -0.04
CA ASP A 169 12.57 0.03 0.69
C ASP A 169 12.72 0.33 2.20
N ASN A 170 13.87 -0.03 2.80
CA ASN A 170 14.17 0.25 4.20
C ASN A 170 14.31 1.75 4.47
N ARG A 171 14.97 2.50 3.57
CA ARG A 171 15.10 3.96 3.71
C ARG A 171 13.75 4.65 3.64
N VAL A 172 12.89 4.26 2.69
CA VAL A 172 11.52 4.82 2.57
C VAL A 172 10.69 4.45 3.79
N SER A 173 10.74 3.20 4.25
CA SER A 173 10.06 2.77 5.48
C SER A 173 10.44 3.63 6.67
N ARG A 174 11.73 3.89 6.88
CA ARG A 174 12.21 4.73 8.00
C ARG A 174 11.85 6.20 7.84
N ALA A 175 11.94 6.71 6.62
CA ALA A 175 11.58 8.07 6.26
C ALA A 175 10.09 8.33 6.51
N PHE A 176 9.24 7.48 5.98
CA PHE A 176 7.81 7.54 6.18
C PHE A 176 7.40 7.33 7.63
N ALA A 177 7.96 6.34 8.33
CA ALA A 177 7.69 6.13 9.74
C ALA A 177 7.98 7.38 10.57
N THR A 178 9.08 8.09 10.26
CA THR A 178 9.44 9.36 10.93
C THR A 178 8.46 10.48 10.60
N TYR A 179 8.03 10.55 9.35
CA TYR A 179 7.11 11.56 8.86
C TYR A 179 5.71 11.40 9.47
N ILE A 180 5.18 10.17 9.50
CA ILE A 180 3.82 9.88 10.00
C ILE A 180 3.76 9.81 11.53
N TRP A 181 4.89 9.57 12.21
CA TRP A 181 4.96 9.37 13.67
C TRP A 181 4.18 10.40 14.50
N PRO A 182 4.28 11.72 14.24
CA PRO A 182 3.57 12.72 15.03
C PRO A 182 2.04 12.56 15.01
N LEU A 183 1.48 11.93 13.97
CA LEU A 183 0.05 11.64 13.86
C LEU A 183 -0.38 10.37 14.61
N LEU A 184 0.56 9.45 14.88
CA LEU A 184 0.31 8.18 15.58
C LEU A 184 0.63 8.30 17.08
N ASN A 185 1.78 8.88 17.39
CA ASN A 185 2.23 9.08 18.75
C ASN A 185 3.08 10.35 18.92
N SER A 186 2.44 11.44 19.35
CA SER A 186 3.07 12.75 19.50
C SER A 186 3.84 12.96 20.79
N GLN A 187 3.69 12.09 21.80
CA GLN A 187 4.23 12.33 23.15
C GLN A 187 5.75 12.13 23.23
N SER A 188 6.27 11.10 22.57
CA SER A 188 7.71 10.81 22.51
C SER A 188 8.16 10.56 21.08
N GLN A 189 9.44 10.83 20.81
CA GLN A 189 10.06 10.54 19.51
C GLN A 189 10.09 9.03 19.22
N ILE A 190 10.01 8.64 17.94
CA ILE A 190 10.08 7.23 17.51
C ILE A 190 11.31 6.47 18.04
N SER A 191 12.39 7.18 18.34
CA SER A 191 13.62 6.60 18.91
C SER A 191 13.52 6.21 20.39
N ALA A 192 12.47 6.65 21.09
CA ALA A 192 12.15 6.27 22.47
C ALA A 192 11.61 4.84 22.61
N TYR A 193 11.26 4.20 21.50
CA TYR A 193 10.66 2.87 21.48
C TYR A 193 11.62 1.83 20.91
N SER A 194 11.48 0.60 21.40
CA SER A 194 12.24 -0.54 20.90
C SER A 194 11.91 -0.82 19.43
N SER A 195 12.66 -1.70 18.78
CA SER A 195 12.33 -2.16 17.42
C SER A 195 11.06 -2.99 17.37
N ASN A 196 10.63 -3.54 18.51
CA ASN A 196 9.51 -4.49 18.60
C ASN A 196 8.20 -3.81 19.03
N ASP A 197 8.24 -2.51 19.34
CA ASP A 197 7.03 -1.74 19.64
C ASP A 197 6.04 -1.80 18.48
N SER A 198 4.79 -2.18 18.78
CA SER A 198 3.79 -2.45 17.75
C SER A 198 3.39 -1.21 16.94
N ILE A 199 3.38 -0.01 17.57
CA ILE A 199 3.06 1.24 16.85
C ILE A 199 4.20 1.62 15.92
N LYS A 200 5.45 1.42 16.34
CA LYS A 200 6.62 1.61 15.51
C LYS A 200 6.68 0.63 14.35
N LEU A 201 6.43 -0.65 14.58
CA LEU A 201 6.33 -1.65 13.52
C LEU A 201 5.26 -1.27 12.49
N LEU A 202 4.08 -0.82 12.96
CA LEU A 202 3.02 -0.34 12.08
C LEU A 202 3.43 0.90 11.26
N ALA A 203 4.12 1.87 11.88
CA ALA A 203 4.62 3.05 11.19
C ALA A 203 5.64 2.70 10.09
N HIS A 204 6.42 1.63 10.29
CA HIS A 204 7.39 1.13 9.32
C HIS A 204 6.78 0.24 8.21
N ASN A 205 5.59 -0.30 8.42
CA ASN A 205 4.94 -1.20 7.46
C ASN A 205 4.29 -0.41 6.32
N LEU A 206 5.04 -0.18 5.23
CA LEU A 206 4.56 0.57 4.07
C LEU A 206 3.34 -0.07 3.41
N ASP A 207 3.30 -1.40 3.33
CA ASP A 207 2.19 -2.14 2.73
C ASP A 207 0.87 -1.83 3.45
N TYR A 208 0.90 -1.70 4.78
CA TYR A 208 -0.28 -1.32 5.56
C TYR A 208 -0.86 0.02 5.11
N TRP A 209 -0.01 0.99 4.75
CA TRP A 209 -0.43 2.34 4.38
C TRP A 209 -0.88 2.46 2.93
N MET A 210 -0.35 1.62 2.04
CA MET A 210 -0.57 1.74 0.59
C MET A 210 -2.03 1.73 0.15
N PRO A 211 -2.92 0.84 0.64
CA PRO A 211 -4.33 0.87 0.26
C PRO A 211 -5.01 2.19 0.65
N TYR A 212 -4.70 2.71 1.83
CA TYR A 212 -5.30 3.96 2.32
C TYR A 212 -4.78 5.17 1.54
N VAL A 213 -3.50 5.19 1.16
CA VAL A 213 -2.95 6.25 0.29
C VAL A 213 -3.68 6.28 -1.05
N ASN A 214 -3.88 5.12 -1.69
CA ASN A 214 -4.58 5.06 -2.96
C ASN A 214 -6.06 5.49 -2.84
N ILE A 215 -6.73 5.14 -1.74
CA ILE A 215 -8.10 5.64 -1.48
C ILE A 215 -8.12 7.18 -1.35
N VAL A 216 -7.14 7.78 -0.68
CA VAL A 216 -7.03 9.24 -0.59
C VAL A 216 -6.80 9.85 -1.97
N ILE A 217 -5.91 9.27 -2.77
CA ILE A 217 -5.64 9.72 -4.14
C ILE A 217 -6.92 9.68 -4.99
N GLU A 218 -7.61 8.53 -5.02
CA GLU A 218 -8.83 8.38 -5.80
C GLU A 218 -9.91 9.38 -5.36
N LYS A 219 -10.07 9.60 -4.05
CA LYS A 219 -11.02 10.57 -3.50
C LYS A 219 -10.70 12.00 -3.93
N ARG A 220 -9.43 12.40 -3.89
CA ARG A 220 -9.00 13.73 -4.35
C ARG A 220 -9.24 13.90 -5.85
N LEU A 221 -8.89 12.92 -6.67
CA LEU A 221 -9.11 12.96 -8.12
C LEU A 221 -10.60 13.04 -8.49
N GLN A 222 -11.49 12.38 -7.75
CA GLN A 222 -12.93 12.48 -7.94
C GLN A 222 -13.46 13.93 -7.77
N GLN A 223 -12.73 14.82 -7.08
CA GLN A 223 -13.13 16.22 -6.89
C GLN A 223 -12.90 17.10 -8.12
N TYR A 224 -12.00 16.70 -9.05
CA TYR A 224 -11.66 17.49 -10.23
C TYR A 224 -12.78 17.50 -11.30
N GLY A 225 -13.77 16.61 -11.17
CA GLY A 225 -14.80 16.43 -12.17
C GLY A 225 -14.29 15.69 -13.41
N ARG A 226 -15.15 15.57 -14.42
CA ARG A 226 -14.88 14.82 -15.65
C ARG A 226 -14.53 15.75 -16.79
N VAL A 227 -13.63 15.31 -17.68
CA VAL A 227 -13.28 16.03 -18.89
C VAL A 227 -14.52 16.24 -19.75
N GLU A 228 -14.66 17.42 -20.35
CA GLU A 228 -15.76 17.72 -21.26
C GLU A 228 -15.70 16.84 -22.53
N TYR A 229 -16.77 16.88 -23.31
CA TYR A 229 -16.78 16.23 -24.62
C TYR A 229 -16.01 17.10 -25.61
N ASP A 230 -15.10 16.50 -26.37
CA ASP A 230 -14.31 17.22 -27.36
C ASP A 230 -15.20 17.72 -28.52
N ASN A 231 -16.30 17.01 -28.80
CA ASN A 231 -17.27 17.35 -29.83
C ASN A 231 -18.58 16.54 -29.71
N GLN A 232 -19.62 16.97 -30.44
CA GLN A 232 -20.92 16.29 -30.48
C GLN A 232 -20.85 14.83 -30.99
N LYS A 233 -19.85 14.45 -31.81
CA LYS A 233 -19.73 13.06 -32.28
C LYS A 233 -19.32 12.15 -31.13
N GLN A 234 -18.35 12.56 -30.32
CA GLN A 234 -17.93 11.85 -29.12
C GLN A 234 -19.07 11.74 -28.10
N GLU A 235 -19.83 12.82 -27.90
CA GLU A 235 -21.00 12.80 -27.02
C GLU A 235 -22.06 11.78 -27.48
N ARG A 236 -22.37 11.74 -28.79
CA ARG A 236 -23.31 10.77 -29.36
C ARG A 236 -22.80 9.33 -29.23
N LEU A 237 -21.51 9.11 -29.45
CA LEU A 237 -20.87 7.81 -29.27
C LEU A 237 -21.06 7.32 -27.83
N ILE A 238 -20.69 8.15 -26.85
CA ILE A 238 -20.77 7.80 -25.42
C ILE A 238 -22.21 7.55 -25.00
N LYS A 239 -23.16 8.39 -25.42
CA LYS A 239 -24.59 8.16 -25.20
C LYS A 239 -25.09 6.86 -25.84
N GLY A 240 -24.55 6.50 -27.00
CA GLY A 240 -24.84 5.23 -27.67
C GLY A 240 -24.36 4.03 -26.87
N VAL A 241 -23.10 4.05 -26.43
CA VAL A 241 -22.49 2.99 -25.61
C VAL A 241 -23.20 2.88 -24.25
N GLN A 242 -23.52 4.00 -23.61
CA GLN A 242 -24.25 4.03 -22.33
C GLN A 242 -25.61 3.31 -22.38
N ARG A 243 -26.30 3.32 -23.53
CA ARG A 243 -27.58 2.61 -23.69
C ARG A 243 -27.42 1.09 -23.77
N GLN A 244 -26.24 0.61 -24.16
CA GLN A 244 -25.91 -0.80 -24.28
C GLN A 244 -25.18 -1.33 -23.04
N ALA A 245 -24.67 -0.43 -22.20
CA ALA A 245 -23.95 -0.79 -20.99
C ALA A 245 -24.86 -1.51 -19.97
N PRO A 246 -24.31 -2.48 -19.21
CA PRO A 246 -24.98 -3.08 -18.07
C PRO A 246 -25.49 -2.02 -17.07
N LYS A 247 -26.59 -2.33 -16.36
CA LYS A 247 -27.25 -1.36 -15.45
C LYS A 247 -26.37 -0.91 -14.28
N ASP A 248 -25.37 -1.70 -13.93
CA ASP A 248 -24.40 -1.50 -12.87
C ASP A 248 -23.12 -0.79 -13.34
N ILE A 249 -23.00 -0.47 -14.64
CA ILE A 249 -21.86 0.23 -15.22
C ILE A 249 -22.32 1.57 -15.81
N SER A 250 -21.60 2.63 -15.43
CA SER A 250 -21.76 3.98 -15.98
C SER A 250 -20.66 4.24 -16.99
N ILE A 251 -21.03 4.66 -18.20
CA ILE A 251 -20.08 5.07 -19.24
C ILE A 251 -19.91 6.57 -19.11
N CYS A 252 -18.70 7.00 -18.74
CA CYS A 252 -18.42 8.39 -18.43
C CYS A 252 -17.18 8.89 -19.17
N ARG A 253 -17.08 10.20 -19.40
CA ARG A 253 -15.78 10.80 -19.74
C ARG A 253 -14.82 10.60 -18.56
N PRO A 254 -13.53 10.35 -18.81
CA PRO A 254 -12.56 10.23 -17.72
C PRO A 254 -12.52 11.44 -16.78
N LEU A 255 -12.07 11.22 -15.55
CA LEU A 255 -11.77 12.31 -14.63
C LEU A 255 -10.66 13.21 -15.19
N MET A 256 -10.74 14.51 -14.89
CA MET A 256 -9.63 15.43 -15.12
C MET A 256 -8.43 15.01 -14.28
N GLY A 257 -7.23 15.17 -14.85
CA GLY A 257 -5.97 14.99 -14.15
C GLY A 257 -5.50 16.30 -13.53
N GLY A 258 -4.45 16.23 -12.73
CA GLY A 258 -3.90 17.37 -12.01
C GLY A 258 -3.01 16.93 -10.87
N TYR A 259 -2.56 17.87 -10.06
CA TYR A 259 -1.87 17.58 -8.81
C TYR A 259 -2.82 16.88 -7.84
N ILE A 260 -2.40 15.76 -7.28
CA ILE A 260 -3.10 15.12 -6.15
C ILE A 260 -2.66 15.81 -4.85
N TRP A 261 -1.38 16.18 -4.78
CA TRP A 261 -0.85 17.18 -3.86
C TRP A 261 0.36 17.89 -4.44
N GLU A 262 0.61 19.09 -3.93
CA GLU A 262 1.73 19.94 -4.28
C GLU A 262 2.18 20.74 -3.05
N GLY A 263 3.47 20.68 -2.73
CA GLY A 263 4.06 21.37 -1.57
C GLY A 263 3.96 20.61 -0.24
N GLU A 264 4.78 21.03 0.73
CA GLU A 264 4.89 20.39 2.06
C GLU A 264 3.59 20.47 2.87
N GLU A 265 2.84 21.58 2.76
CA GLU A 265 1.60 21.77 3.51
C GLU A 265 0.51 20.82 3.02
N ASP A 266 0.29 20.73 1.70
CA ASP A 266 -0.73 19.85 1.14
C ASP A 266 -0.35 18.38 1.32
N ALA A 267 0.93 18.02 1.13
CA ALA A 267 1.43 16.67 1.44
C ALA A 267 1.19 16.29 2.92
N TRP A 268 1.36 17.23 3.85
CA TRP A 268 1.04 17.00 5.26
C TRP A 268 -0.47 16.85 5.50
N GLN A 269 -1.29 17.57 4.75
CA GLN A 269 -2.73 17.42 4.80
C GLN A 269 -3.17 16.04 4.28
N VAL A 270 -2.57 15.54 3.19
CA VAL A 270 -2.72 14.16 2.71
C VAL A 270 -2.34 13.15 3.78
N ALA A 271 -1.24 13.37 4.51
CA ALA A 271 -0.83 12.46 5.59
C ALA A 271 -1.86 12.38 6.73
N LYS A 272 -2.57 13.47 7.04
CA LYS A 272 -3.69 13.45 8.00
C LYS A 272 -4.89 12.69 7.43
N GLU A 273 -5.27 12.96 6.19
CA GLU A 273 -6.35 12.25 5.49
C GLU A 273 -6.08 10.74 5.44
N LEU A 274 -4.83 10.36 5.21
CA LEU A 274 -4.36 8.97 5.24
C LEU A 274 -4.62 8.31 6.59
N VAL A 275 -4.25 8.97 7.70
CA VAL A 275 -4.50 8.45 9.06
C VAL A 275 -5.99 8.37 9.35
N ASP A 276 -6.77 9.36 8.92
CA ASP A 276 -8.23 9.33 9.06
C ASP A 276 -8.87 8.21 8.24
N MET A 277 -8.34 7.88 7.05
CA MET A 277 -8.81 6.75 6.26
C MET A 277 -8.48 5.42 6.91
N ALA A 278 -7.24 5.27 7.40
CA ALA A 278 -6.82 4.09 8.15
C ALA A 278 -7.64 3.92 9.45
N ASP A 279 -8.09 5.00 10.07
CA ASP A 279 -8.98 4.94 11.24
C ASP A 279 -10.41 4.55 10.86
N ASN A 280 -10.99 5.19 9.85
CA ASN A 280 -12.37 4.94 9.44
C ASN A 280 -12.58 3.51 8.91
N GLN A 281 -11.59 2.94 8.23
CA GLN A 281 -11.68 1.60 7.64
C GLN A 281 -11.00 0.52 8.48
N GLY A 282 -9.89 0.84 9.15
CA GLY A 282 -9.09 -0.13 9.91
C GLY A 282 -9.15 0.04 11.44
N LYS A 283 -9.89 1.03 11.96
CA LYS A 283 -9.97 1.37 13.40
C LYS A 283 -8.60 1.67 14.02
N LEU A 284 -7.69 2.26 13.24
CA LEU A 284 -6.32 2.58 13.62
C LEU A 284 -6.18 3.21 15.01
N ARG A 285 -6.98 4.23 15.36
CA ARG A 285 -6.86 4.89 16.67
C ARG A 285 -7.24 3.95 17.81
N SER A 286 -8.26 3.12 17.62
CA SER A 286 -8.65 2.10 18.60
C SER A 286 -7.53 1.07 18.83
N VAL A 287 -6.82 0.70 17.77
CA VAL A 287 -5.64 -0.18 17.84
C VAL A 287 -4.51 0.49 18.62
N ILE A 288 -4.18 1.74 18.26
CA ILE A 288 -3.15 2.53 18.93
C ILE A 288 -3.47 2.69 20.42
N ASP A 289 -4.71 3.00 20.77
CA ASP A 289 -5.14 3.17 22.16
C ASP A 289 -5.06 1.85 22.95
N ALA A 290 -5.42 0.73 22.30
CA ALA A 290 -5.26 -0.59 22.90
C ALA A 290 -3.79 -0.92 23.16
N ILE A 291 -2.89 -0.63 22.21
CA ILE A 291 -1.44 -0.83 22.38
C ILE A 291 -0.92 0.07 23.51
N LYS A 292 -1.20 1.38 23.48
CA LYS A 292 -0.76 2.34 24.50
C LYS A 292 -1.22 1.95 25.91
N SER A 293 -2.41 1.39 26.04
CA SER A 293 -2.97 0.95 27.32
C SER A 293 -2.36 -0.35 27.86
N ASN A 294 -1.69 -1.14 27.02
CA ASN A 294 -1.13 -2.44 27.38
C ASN A 294 0.39 -2.53 27.13
N ARG A 295 1.07 -1.38 27.09
CA ARG A 295 2.53 -1.32 26.92
C ARG A 295 3.26 -2.12 27.99
N VAL A 296 4.37 -2.73 27.60
CA VAL A 296 5.33 -3.42 28.48
C VAL A 296 6.69 -2.74 28.44
N GLU A 297 7.58 -3.11 29.36
CA GLU A 297 8.93 -2.52 29.43
C GLU A 297 9.71 -2.72 28.12
N ASP A 298 9.55 -3.87 27.47
CA ASP A 298 10.20 -4.23 26.20
C ASP A 298 9.75 -3.36 25.01
N ASP A 299 8.66 -2.59 25.13
CA ASP A 299 8.23 -1.65 24.09
C ASP A 299 9.09 -0.39 24.07
N PHE A 300 9.84 -0.11 25.14
CA PHE A 300 10.67 1.08 25.26
C PHE A 300 12.12 0.79 24.86
N SER A 301 12.77 1.81 24.29
CA SER A 301 14.23 1.75 24.10
C SER A 301 14.95 2.08 25.40
N LEU A 302 16.27 1.86 25.42
CA LEU A 302 17.12 2.27 26.54
C LEU A 302 17.21 3.80 26.71
N LYS A 303 16.68 4.59 25.76
CA LYS A 303 16.68 6.05 25.87
C LYS A 303 15.60 6.51 26.83
N TRP A 304 15.90 7.57 27.57
CA TRP A 304 14.91 8.23 28.39
C TRP A 304 13.84 8.91 27.51
N SER A 305 12.58 8.80 27.94
CA SER A 305 11.43 9.48 27.34
C SER A 305 10.33 9.71 28.38
N TYR A 306 9.47 10.70 28.12
CA TYR A 306 8.36 11.01 29.02
C TYR A 306 7.39 9.84 29.18
N GLU A 307 7.07 9.11 28.10
CA GLU A 307 6.18 7.94 28.19
C GLU A 307 6.82 6.77 28.92
N ARG A 308 8.13 6.57 28.80
CA ARG A 308 8.83 5.54 29.58
C ARG A 308 8.79 5.89 31.07
N GLU A 309 9.08 7.15 31.40
CA GLU A 309 9.01 7.61 32.79
C GLU A 309 7.59 7.48 33.36
N ASP A 310 6.56 7.87 32.62
CA ASP A 310 5.16 7.72 33.05
C ASP A 310 4.75 6.24 33.19
N PHE A 311 5.22 5.38 32.28
CA PHE A 311 5.05 3.92 32.38
C PHE A 311 5.71 3.37 33.65
N GLU A 312 6.99 3.68 33.90
CA GLU A 312 7.71 3.23 35.09
C GLU A 312 7.02 3.73 36.38
N ARG A 313 6.58 5.00 36.42
CA ARG A 313 5.80 5.55 37.55
C ARG A 313 4.50 4.78 37.81
N LYS A 314 3.79 4.35 36.75
CA LYS A 314 2.57 3.54 36.85
C LYS A 314 2.88 2.09 37.28
N LEU A 315 3.94 1.51 36.74
CA LEU A 315 4.40 0.15 37.02
C LEU A 315 4.76 -0.04 38.50
N TYR A 316 5.53 0.89 39.05
CA TYR A 316 6.03 0.83 40.43
C TYR A 316 5.01 1.31 41.49
N LYS A 317 3.76 1.64 41.10
CA LYS A 317 2.66 1.79 42.05
C LYS A 317 2.19 0.40 42.51
N LYS A 318 2.21 0.18 43.83
CA LYS A 318 1.99 -1.09 44.58
C LYS A 318 0.78 -2.01 44.23
N ARG A 319 -0.02 -1.81 43.17
CA ARG A 319 -1.25 -2.62 42.88
C ARG A 319 -1.60 -2.89 41.40
N SER A 320 -0.68 -2.77 40.44
CA SER A 320 -0.98 -3.07 39.03
C SER A 320 -1.00 -4.59 38.78
N LYS A 321 -2.18 -5.19 38.55
CA LYS A 321 -2.32 -6.56 38.03
C LYS A 321 -2.42 -6.48 36.49
N PHE A 322 -1.50 -7.11 35.76
CA PHE A 322 -1.54 -7.18 34.30
C PHE A 322 -2.67 -8.11 33.84
N ARG A 323 -3.47 -7.68 32.86
CA ARG A 323 -4.49 -8.50 32.20
C ARG A 323 -4.31 -8.41 30.69
N VAL A 324 -3.90 -9.50 30.06
CA VAL A 324 -3.79 -9.59 28.60
C VAL A 324 -5.20 -9.49 27.99
N LYS A 325 -5.41 -8.55 27.06
CA LYS A 325 -6.67 -8.39 26.33
C LYS A 325 -6.38 -8.47 24.83
N PHE A 326 -6.85 -9.52 24.18
CA PHE A 326 -6.81 -9.62 22.73
C PHE A 326 -7.89 -8.71 22.14
N VAL A 327 -7.50 -7.87 21.18
CA VAL A 327 -8.41 -7.01 20.40
C VAL A 327 -8.34 -7.51 18.97
N GLU A 328 -9.45 -8.08 18.49
CA GLU A 328 -9.58 -8.50 17.10
C GLU A 328 -10.26 -7.39 16.30
N LEU A 329 -9.75 -7.12 15.10
CA LEU A 329 -10.29 -6.12 14.19
C LEU A 329 -11.14 -6.83 13.13
N PRO A 330 -12.47 -6.80 13.21
CA PRO A 330 -13.29 -7.15 12.06
C PRO A 330 -13.18 -6.03 11.02
N ASP A 331 -13.01 -6.43 9.75
CA ASP A 331 -13.08 -5.61 8.53
C ASP A 331 -11.90 -4.66 8.25
N THR A 332 -10.64 -5.10 8.45
CA THR A 332 -9.50 -4.41 7.83
C THR A 332 -9.34 -4.85 6.38
N LEU A 333 -9.00 -3.92 5.47
CA LEU A 333 -8.59 -4.28 4.11
C LEU A 333 -7.46 -5.33 4.20
N PRO A 334 -7.55 -6.47 3.51
CA PRO A 334 -6.46 -7.43 3.47
C PRO A 334 -5.26 -6.74 2.80
N VAL A 335 -4.20 -6.52 3.55
CA VAL A 335 -2.95 -5.94 3.07
C VAL A 335 -2.02 -7.11 2.78
N GLN A 336 -1.98 -7.56 1.52
CA GLN A 336 -1.03 -8.58 1.10
C GLN A 336 0.32 -7.92 0.81
N GLY A 337 1.32 -8.24 1.62
CA GLY A 337 2.69 -7.80 1.43
C GLY A 337 3.43 -8.66 0.40
N PRO A 338 4.51 -8.17 -0.21
CA PRO A 338 5.36 -8.95 -1.11
C PRO A 338 6.10 -10.10 -0.41
N GLU A 339 6.09 -10.10 0.93
CA GLU A 339 6.67 -11.06 1.87
C GLU A 339 5.61 -12.01 2.47
N THR A 340 4.33 -11.92 2.07
CA THR A 340 3.30 -12.85 2.57
C THR A 340 3.76 -14.27 2.23
N GLU A 341 4.20 -15.00 3.25
CA GLU A 341 4.79 -16.34 3.11
C GLU A 341 3.77 -17.27 2.46
N VAL A 342 4.03 -17.63 1.21
CA VAL A 342 3.45 -18.81 0.58
C VAL A 342 4.18 -20.01 1.16
N GLU A 343 3.69 -20.53 2.27
CA GLU A 343 4.18 -21.79 2.82
C GLU A 343 3.30 -22.92 2.26
N ASN A 344 3.87 -23.76 1.40
CA ASN A 344 3.19 -24.93 0.79
C ASN A 344 1.86 -24.60 0.08
N ASP A 345 1.84 -23.61 -0.80
CA ASP A 345 0.65 -23.18 -1.58
C ASP A 345 -0.55 -22.71 -0.72
N LEU A 346 -0.34 -22.41 0.56
CA LEU A 346 -1.36 -21.88 1.46
C LEU A 346 -1.25 -20.36 1.60
N PHE A 347 -2.30 -19.62 1.21
CA PHE A 347 -2.45 -18.22 1.60
C PHE A 347 -2.85 -18.14 3.07
N TRP A 348 -1.87 -17.96 3.96
CA TRP A 348 -2.06 -17.94 5.41
C TRP A 348 -3.08 -16.89 5.88
N GLU A 349 -3.12 -15.74 5.23
CA GLU A 349 -4.07 -14.67 5.56
C GLU A 349 -5.52 -15.06 5.22
N ASP A 350 -5.73 -15.73 4.07
CA ASP A 350 -7.04 -16.28 3.67
C ASP A 350 -7.46 -17.41 4.61
N PHE A 351 -6.53 -18.26 5.01
CA PHE A 351 -6.81 -19.33 5.97
C PHE A 351 -7.19 -18.76 7.35
N VAL A 352 -6.46 -17.75 7.84
CA VAL A 352 -6.77 -17.08 9.11
C VAL A 352 -8.13 -16.39 9.06
N ALA A 353 -8.54 -15.84 7.91
CA ALA A 353 -9.88 -15.27 7.74
C ALA A 353 -11.02 -16.30 7.94
N LEU A 354 -10.76 -17.59 7.66
CA LEU A 354 -11.73 -18.69 7.86
C LEU A 354 -11.84 -19.17 9.32
N LEU A 355 -10.93 -18.75 10.19
CA LEU A 355 -10.90 -19.15 11.59
C LEU A 355 -11.83 -18.28 12.44
N ASP A 356 -12.46 -18.89 13.44
CA ASP A 356 -13.23 -18.15 14.44
C ASP A 356 -12.30 -17.42 15.43
N HIS A 357 -12.85 -16.49 16.21
CA HIS A 357 -12.09 -15.68 17.17
C HIS A 357 -11.23 -16.53 18.14
N LYS A 358 -11.73 -17.70 18.60
CA LYS A 358 -10.96 -18.56 19.52
C LYS A 358 -9.84 -19.29 18.79
N GLU A 359 -10.12 -19.73 17.58
CA GLU A 359 -9.15 -20.40 16.71
C GLU A 359 -8.01 -19.46 16.30
N ARG A 360 -8.33 -18.21 15.92
CA ARG A 360 -7.33 -17.18 15.58
C ARG A 360 -6.40 -16.88 16.74
N GLN A 361 -6.93 -16.68 17.94
CA GLN A 361 -6.13 -16.46 19.15
C GLN A 361 -5.13 -17.60 19.42
N VAL A 362 -5.56 -18.84 19.19
CA VAL A 362 -4.69 -20.02 19.37
C VAL A 362 -3.59 -20.06 18.32
N ILE A 363 -3.90 -19.77 17.05
CA ILE A 363 -2.89 -19.70 15.97
C ILE A 363 -1.87 -18.59 16.21
N ILE A 364 -2.32 -17.40 16.62
CA ILE A 364 -1.43 -16.26 16.92
C ILE A 364 -0.44 -16.65 18.03
N LEU A 365 -0.91 -17.32 19.08
CA LEU A 365 -0.03 -17.77 20.17
C LEU A 365 0.98 -18.82 19.72
N ILE A 366 0.58 -19.75 18.85
CA ILE A 366 1.51 -20.74 18.28
C ILE A 366 2.57 -20.07 17.42
N ARG A 367 2.17 -19.12 16.56
CA ARG A 367 3.09 -18.37 15.70
C ARG A 367 4.08 -17.54 16.51
N ASN A 368 3.64 -17.03 17.66
CA ASN A 368 4.48 -16.31 18.61
C ASN A 368 5.32 -17.25 19.52
N GLY A 369 5.40 -18.55 19.20
CA GLY A 369 6.29 -19.50 19.85
C GLY A 369 5.71 -20.27 21.04
N ALA A 370 4.44 -20.05 21.40
CA ALA A 370 3.77 -20.85 22.43
C ALA A 370 3.40 -22.22 21.88
N THR A 371 4.30 -23.19 22.00
CA THR A 371 4.16 -24.53 21.39
C THR A 371 3.37 -25.52 22.26
N LYS A 372 3.15 -25.22 23.55
CA LYS A 372 2.46 -26.11 24.49
C LYS A 372 1.01 -25.69 24.71
N VAL A 373 0.07 -26.61 24.49
CA VAL A 373 -1.37 -26.39 24.72
C VAL A 373 -1.66 -25.81 26.12
N GLY A 374 -0.91 -26.25 27.12
CA GLY A 374 -1.11 -25.78 28.49
C GLY A 374 -0.61 -24.36 28.77
N GLU A 375 0.39 -23.91 28.02
CA GLU A 375 0.88 -22.55 28.03
C GLU A 375 -0.14 -21.62 27.36
N ILE A 376 -0.61 -21.98 26.16
CA ILE A 376 -1.66 -21.26 25.43
C ILE A 376 -2.91 -21.12 26.29
N SER A 377 -3.34 -22.20 26.94
CA SER A 377 -4.50 -22.22 27.84
C SER A 377 -4.35 -21.24 29.01
N ARG A 378 -3.15 -21.12 29.58
CA ARG A 378 -2.86 -20.20 30.68
C ARG A 378 -2.86 -18.75 30.20
N ILE A 379 -2.25 -18.48 29.04
CA ILE A 379 -2.22 -17.16 28.42
C ILE A 379 -3.64 -16.68 28.08
N LEU A 380 -4.49 -17.58 27.57
CA LEU A 380 -5.89 -17.28 27.25
C LEU A 380 -6.83 -17.26 28.47
N GLY A 381 -6.33 -17.54 29.68
CA GLY A 381 -7.12 -17.51 30.91
C GLY A 381 -8.13 -18.65 31.06
N TYR A 382 -7.94 -19.77 30.35
CA TYR A 382 -8.79 -20.94 30.49
C TYR A 382 -8.40 -21.78 31.72
N ALA A 383 -9.41 -22.30 32.43
CA ALA A 383 -9.21 -23.14 33.61
C ALA A 383 -8.57 -24.51 33.31
N ASN A 384 -8.64 -24.97 32.06
CA ASN A 384 -8.03 -26.22 31.61
C ASN A 384 -7.72 -26.16 30.10
N HIS A 385 -6.99 -27.16 29.60
CA HIS A 385 -6.44 -27.19 28.23
C HIS A 385 -7.44 -27.67 27.16
N SER A 386 -8.66 -28.03 27.57
CA SER A 386 -9.69 -28.59 26.69
C SER A 386 -10.17 -27.60 25.60
N PRO A 387 -10.43 -26.31 25.90
CA PRO A 387 -10.81 -25.32 24.89
C PRO A 387 -9.75 -25.17 23.79
N VAL A 388 -8.47 -25.13 24.15
CA VAL A 388 -7.36 -25.01 23.20
C VAL A 388 -7.23 -26.27 22.35
N SER A 389 -7.32 -27.46 22.96
CA SER A 389 -7.25 -28.73 22.23
C SER A 389 -8.40 -28.88 21.22
N LYS A 390 -9.62 -28.44 21.59
CA LYS A 390 -10.78 -28.43 20.70
C LYS A 390 -10.62 -27.43 19.56
N ALA A 391 -10.10 -26.23 19.84
CA ALA A 391 -9.80 -25.23 18.81
C ALA A 391 -8.77 -25.77 17.81
N LEU A 392 -7.67 -26.37 18.27
CA LEU A 392 -6.66 -26.98 17.41
C LEU A 392 -7.22 -28.08 16.52
N LYS A 393 -8.12 -28.92 17.05
CA LYS A 393 -8.80 -29.95 16.26
C LYS A 393 -9.63 -29.33 15.13
N LYS A 394 -10.39 -28.27 15.41
CA LYS A 394 -11.19 -27.57 14.39
C LYS A 394 -10.34 -26.87 13.34
N ILE A 395 -9.28 -26.18 13.77
CA ILE A 395 -8.29 -25.55 12.88
C ILE A 395 -7.74 -26.59 11.91
N ARG A 396 -7.33 -27.76 12.41
CA ARG A 396 -6.79 -28.84 11.58
C ARG A 396 -7.81 -29.36 10.55
N THR A 397 -9.08 -29.48 10.92
CA THR A 397 -10.14 -29.85 9.98
C THR A 397 -10.35 -28.78 8.92
N LYS A 398 -10.43 -27.49 9.29
CA LYS A 398 -10.57 -26.39 8.34
C LYS A 398 -9.39 -26.31 7.37
N LEU A 399 -8.17 -26.56 7.86
CA LEU A 399 -6.97 -26.58 7.03
C LEU A 399 -7.06 -27.69 5.97
N GLN A 400 -7.43 -28.90 6.37
CA GLN A 400 -7.63 -30.03 5.45
C GLN A 400 -8.72 -29.78 4.41
N ASP A 401 -9.80 -29.08 4.79
CA ASP A 401 -10.88 -28.73 3.86
C ASP A 401 -10.48 -27.61 2.91
N TYR A 402 -9.63 -26.68 3.35
CA TYR A 402 -9.09 -25.61 2.52
C TYR A 402 -8.09 -26.15 1.49
N GLU A 403 -7.14 -26.99 1.91
CA GLU A 403 -6.18 -27.66 1.03
C GLU A 403 -6.87 -28.47 -0.08
N LYS A 404 -8.02 -29.09 0.21
CA LYS A 404 -8.82 -29.82 -0.79
C LYS A 404 -9.55 -28.94 -1.81
N LYS A 405 -9.79 -27.67 -1.48
CA LYS A 405 -10.49 -26.71 -2.37
C LYS A 405 -9.52 -25.92 -3.26
N SER A 406 -8.25 -25.87 -2.87
CA SER A 406 -7.17 -25.19 -3.60
C SER A 406 -6.43 -26.11 -4.58
N GLN A 407 -6.81 -27.40 -4.66
CA GLN A 407 -6.46 -28.35 -5.74
C GLN A 407 -7.57 -28.40 -6.78
#